data_AF-A0A177B1R7-F1
#
_entry.id   AF-A0A177B1R7-F1
#
_cell.length_a   1.000
_cell.length_b   1.000
_cell.length_c   1.000
_cell.angle_alpha   90.00
_cell.angle_beta   90.00
_cell.angle_gamma   90.00
#
_symmetry.space_group_name_H-M   'P 1'
#
loop_
_entity.id
_entity.type
_entity.pdbx_description
1 polymer ?
#
loop_
_entity_poly.entity_id
_entity_poly.type
_entity_poly.pdbx_seq_one_letter_code
_entity_poly.pdbx_strand_id
1 'polypeptide(L)'
;MGYLKMLAICLTLTYFICGISAMASGKCPITNCKKCNDQPIECLECQKGYFDDTVNNKCGQCPTGCSECSLKDTCSKCKIAKFWEATLKMCYGCPILCDECDNDLSCKTCMQNYYKISLNIKCIACSLGCSDCYSTSDCKFCRPGYYIVGTVGAKYCTKCASNCDSCNDGSSCTICKPDFYWKSSSKVCATCGSNWIKCDHNNGCTSCDPGYIVANELCKPCPELGSGDCSYCRDETMGREWDTASQTCL
;
A
#
# COMPACT_ATOMS: atom_id res chain seq x y z
N MET A 1 -14.80 0.54 34.25
CA MET A 1 -15.82 0.86 35.27
C MET A 1 -17.06 1.37 34.55
N GLY A 2 -18.20 0.68 34.66
CA GLY A 2 -19.42 1.01 33.92
C GLY A 2 -20.42 -0.14 33.88
N TYR A 3 -20.96 -0.45 35.05
CA TYR A 3 -21.95 -1.45 35.46
C TYR A 3 -22.88 -2.15 34.42
N LEU A 4 -22.82 -3.48 34.54
CA LEU A 4 -23.88 -4.47 34.39
C LEU A 4 -25.27 -3.98 34.86
N LYS A 5 -26.29 -4.10 34.01
CA LYS A 5 -27.69 -4.29 34.43
C LYS A 5 -28.34 -5.38 33.57
N MET A 6 -28.08 -6.64 33.95
CA MET A 6 -28.95 -7.76 33.61
C MET A 6 -30.11 -7.77 34.60
N LEU A 7 -31.33 -7.54 34.12
CA LEU A 7 -32.55 -7.85 34.84
C LEU A 7 -33.43 -8.66 33.88
N ALA A 8 -33.15 -9.96 33.83
CA ALA A 8 -34.05 -10.95 33.26
C ALA A 8 -35.03 -11.36 34.36
N ILE A 9 -36.23 -10.77 34.38
CA ILE A 9 -37.35 -11.30 35.15
C ILE A 9 -38.21 -12.06 34.15
N CYS A 10 -38.04 -13.38 34.11
CA CYS A 10 -38.91 -14.29 33.39
C CYS A 10 -39.83 -14.94 34.43
N LEU A 11 -41.04 -14.40 34.59
CA LEU A 11 -42.10 -14.99 35.40
C LEU A 11 -43.37 -15.18 34.55
N THR A 12 -43.55 -16.44 34.16
CA THR A 12 -44.81 -17.19 34.03
C THR A 12 -46.01 -16.62 33.24
N LEU A 13 -46.33 -17.39 32.19
CA LEU A 13 -47.65 -17.67 31.62
C LEU A 13 -48.33 -16.60 30.74
N THR A 14 -48.73 -17.06 29.55
CA THR A 14 -49.60 -16.45 28.51
C THR A 14 -48.94 -15.58 27.43
N TYR A 15 -48.66 -16.25 26.30
CA TYR A 15 -48.91 -15.80 24.93
C TYR A 15 -48.70 -14.30 24.61
N PHE A 16 -47.45 -13.85 24.51
CA PHE A 16 -47.11 -12.68 23.69
C PHE A 16 -45.66 -12.81 23.19
N ILE A 17 -45.55 -13.08 21.88
CA ILE A 17 -44.47 -12.75 20.96
C ILE A 17 -43.25 -12.07 21.62
N CYS A 18 -42.36 -12.86 22.23
CA CYS A 18 -41.02 -12.38 22.54
C CYS A 18 -40.21 -12.49 21.25
N GLY A 19 -40.36 -11.49 20.38
CA GLY A 19 -39.44 -11.26 19.28
C GLY A 19 -38.06 -11.05 19.89
N ILE A 20 -37.25 -12.11 19.88
CA ILE A 20 -35.85 -12.09 20.27
C ILE A 20 -35.07 -11.42 19.14
N SER A 21 -35.22 -10.11 18.99
CA SER A 21 -34.28 -9.30 18.22
C SER A 21 -33.13 -8.92 19.14
N ALA A 22 -32.06 -9.72 19.09
CA ALA A 22 -30.66 -9.26 19.14
C ALA A 22 -29.71 -10.44 19.32
N MET A 23 -28.88 -10.69 18.31
CA MET A 23 -27.44 -11.01 18.28
C MET A 23 -27.19 -11.72 16.92
N ALA A 24 -26.41 -11.21 15.97
CA ALA A 24 -25.08 -10.66 16.12
C ALA A 24 -24.75 -9.62 15.04
N SER A 25 -24.00 -8.60 15.44
CA SER A 25 -23.16 -7.84 14.54
C SER A 25 -22.21 -8.78 13.77
N GLY A 26 -22.36 -8.84 12.45
CA GLY A 26 -21.19 -8.66 11.59
C GLY A 26 -20.95 -9.58 10.40
N LYS A 27 -21.70 -10.65 10.15
CA LYS A 27 -21.55 -11.44 8.90
C LYS A 27 -22.86 -12.03 8.41
N CYS A 28 -23.11 -11.87 7.12
CA CYS A 28 -24.24 -12.49 6.44
C CYS A 28 -24.15 -14.03 6.54
N PRO A 29 -25.25 -14.74 6.86
CA PRO A 29 -25.26 -16.21 6.90
C PRO A 29 -25.09 -16.85 5.52
N ILE A 30 -25.31 -16.09 4.44
CA ILE A 30 -25.15 -16.55 3.06
C ILE A 30 -23.67 -16.47 2.66
N THR A 31 -23.07 -17.62 2.32
CA THR A 31 -21.68 -17.72 1.88
C THR A 31 -21.40 -16.83 0.66
N ASN A 32 -20.29 -16.10 0.69
CA ASN A 32 -19.87 -15.15 -0.35
C ASN A 32 -20.86 -14.00 -0.61
N CYS A 33 -21.80 -13.77 0.30
CA CYS A 33 -22.66 -12.60 0.27
C CYS A 33 -21.97 -11.41 0.96
N LYS A 34 -21.99 -10.25 0.30
CA LYS A 34 -21.46 -8.99 0.82
C LYS A 34 -22.51 -8.23 1.63
N LYS A 35 -23.76 -8.25 1.20
CA LYS A 35 -24.90 -7.62 1.89
C LYS A 35 -26.13 -8.50 1.81
N CYS A 36 -26.85 -8.67 2.91
CA CYS A 36 -28.12 -9.39 2.92
C CYS A 36 -29.22 -8.62 3.66
N ASN A 37 -30.44 -9.03 3.35
CA ASN A 37 -31.64 -8.74 4.13
C ASN A 37 -31.82 -9.84 5.20
N ASP A 38 -32.40 -9.49 6.35
CA ASP A 38 -32.59 -10.43 7.46
C ASP A 38 -34.00 -11.07 7.46
N GLN A 39 -34.99 -10.45 6.82
CA GLN A 39 -36.36 -10.98 6.72
C GLN A 39 -37.03 -10.59 5.39
N PRO A 40 -37.12 -11.52 4.41
CA PRO A 40 -36.52 -12.85 4.38
C PRO A 40 -34.98 -12.78 4.31
N ILE A 41 -34.30 -13.85 4.75
CA ILE A 41 -32.84 -13.98 4.59
C ILE A 41 -32.52 -14.10 3.10
N GLU A 42 -32.01 -13.03 2.51
CA GLU A 42 -31.75 -12.92 1.07
C GLU A 42 -30.46 -12.15 0.81
N CYS A 43 -29.68 -12.57 -0.19
CA CYS A 43 -28.46 -11.85 -0.55
C CYS A 43 -28.79 -10.71 -1.52
N LEU A 44 -28.51 -9.47 -1.12
CA LEU A 44 -28.73 -8.28 -1.94
C LEU A 44 -27.52 -7.97 -2.84
N GLU A 45 -26.31 -8.34 -2.39
CA GLU A 45 -25.07 -8.09 -3.13
C GLU A 45 -24.08 -9.23 -2.86
N CYS A 46 -23.69 -9.97 -3.89
CA CYS A 46 -22.62 -10.96 -3.80
C CYS A 46 -21.23 -10.32 -3.79
N GLN A 47 -20.24 -11.01 -3.22
CA GLN A 47 -18.84 -10.60 -3.28
C GLN A 47 -18.32 -10.65 -4.74
N LYS A 48 -17.28 -9.86 -5.04
CA LYS A 48 -16.62 -9.90 -6.36
C LYS A 48 -16.18 -11.32 -6.72
N GLY A 49 -16.41 -11.72 -7.96
CA GLY A 49 -16.18 -13.09 -8.43
C GLY A 49 -17.34 -14.05 -8.18
N TYR A 50 -18.49 -13.55 -7.69
CA TYR A 50 -19.72 -14.33 -7.53
C TYR A 50 -20.92 -13.60 -8.14
N PHE A 51 -21.85 -14.35 -8.72
CA PHE A 51 -23.14 -13.88 -9.23
C PHE A 51 -24.30 -14.39 -8.36
N ASP A 52 -25.43 -13.70 -8.42
CA ASP A 52 -26.65 -14.12 -7.75
C ASP A 52 -27.30 -15.31 -8.48
N ASP A 53 -27.24 -16.49 -7.88
CA ASP A 53 -27.89 -17.70 -8.37
C ASP A 53 -29.27 -17.81 -7.72
N THR A 54 -30.24 -17.12 -8.33
CA THR A 54 -31.65 -17.04 -7.87
C THR A 54 -32.35 -18.40 -7.86
N VAL A 55 -31.85 -19.38 -8.61
CA VAL A 55 -32.39 -20.75 -8.63
C VAL A 55 -32.03 -21.49 -7.34
N ASN A 56 -30.84 -21.24 -6.80
CA ASN A 56 -30.33 -21.93 -5.62
C ASN A 56 -30.23 -21.04 -4.38
N ASN A 57 -30.71 -19.79 -4.44
CA ASN A 57 -30.62 -18.77 -3.40
C ASN A 57 -29.21 -18.66 -2.80
N LYS A 58 -28.19 -18.57 -3.66
CA LYS A 58 -26.78 -18.51 -3.24
C LYS A 58 -25.96 -17.61 -4.16
N CYS A 59 -24.80 -17.18 -3.69
CA CYS A 59 -23.80 -16.54 -4.53
C CYS A 59 -23.00 -17.62 -5.29
N GLY A 60 -23.35 -17.86 -6.56
CA GLY A 60 -22.65 -18.77 -7.46
C GLY A 60 -21.30 -18.21 -7.89
N GLN A 61 -20.27 -19.05 -8.04
CA GLN A 61 -18.95 -18.60 -8.46
C GLN A 61 -18.93 -18.25 -9.95
N CYS A 62 -18.32 -17.12 -10.30
CA CYS A 62 -18.09 -16.75 -11.69
C CYS A 62 -17.19 -17.75 -12.44
N PRO A 63 -17.26 -17.78 -13.79
CA PRO A 63 -16.34 -18.55 -14.62
C PRO A 63 -14.87 -18.35 -14.25
N THR A 64 -14.04 -19.35 -14.52
CA THR A 64 -12.61 -19.31 -14.24
C THR A 64 -11.95 -18.07 -14.86
N GLY A 65 -11.25 -17.30 -14.03
CA GLY A 65 -10.56 -16.08 -14.45
C GLY A 65 -11.46 -14.85 -14.60
N CYS A 66 -12.75 -14.96 -14.36
CA CYS A 66 -13.69 -13.85 -14.34
C CYS A 66 -13.68 -13.12 -12.99
N SER A 67 -13.88 -11.80 -13.01
CA SER A 67 -13.96 -10.95 -11.82
C SER A 67 -15.37 -10.46 -11.54
N GLU A 68 -16.18 -10.30 -12.59
CA GLU A 68 -17.57 -9.87 -12.52
C GLU A 68 -18.36 -10.63 -13.59
N CYS A 69 -19.47 -11.24 -13.18
CA CYS A 69 -20.36 -12.00 -14.04
C CYS A 69 -21.81 -11.84 -13.59
N SER A 70 -22.75 -12.09 -14.49
CA SER A 70 -24.19 -12.07 -14.19
C SER A 70 -24.79 -13.47 -14.14
N LEU A 71 -24.16 -14.44 -14.80
CA LEU A 71 -24.60 -15.83 -14.88
C LEU A 71 -23.38 -16.76 -14.81
N LYS A 72 -23.65 -18.04 -14.60
CA LYS A 72 -22.64 -19.12 -14.58
C LYS A 72 -21.76 -19.17 -15.83
N ASP A 73 -22.31 -18.78 -16.99
CA ASP A 73 -21.68 -18.94 -18.31
C ASP A 73 -21.37 -17.61 -19.00
N THR A 74 -21.47 -16.48 -18.29
CA THR A 74 -21.15 -15.15 -18.84
C THR A 74 -20.08 -14.48 -18.00
N CYS A 75 -19.30 -13.59 -18.61
CA CYS A 75 -18.37 -12.74 -17.87
C CYS A 75 -18.48 -11.32 -18.43
N SER A 76 -18.78 -10.36 -17.55
CA SER A 76 -18.77 -8.94 -17.92
C SER A 76 -17.37 -8.35 -17.79
N LYS A 77 -16.55 -8.87 -16.88
CA LYS A 77 -15.18 -8.40 -16.67
C LYS A 77 -14.24 -9.51 -16.25
N CYS A 78 -13.24 -9.79 -17.09
CA CYS A 78 -12.16 -10.70 -16.74
C CYS A 78 -11.19 -10.08 -15.72
N LYS A 79 -10.44 -10.92 -15.02
CA LYS A 79 -9.28 -10.49 -14.21
C LYS A 79 -8.22 -9.86 -15.12
N ILE A 80 -7.28 -9.10 -14.53
CA ILE A 80 -6.18 -8.42 -15.25
C ILE A 80 -5.43 -9.40 -16.17
N ALA A 81 -4.97 -8.90 -17.33
CA ALA A 81 -4.27 -9.66 -18.37
C ALA A 81 -5.07 -10.86 -18.91
N LYS A 82 -6.41 -10.74 -18.98
CA LYS A 82 -7.29 -11.74 -19.57
C LYS A 82 -8.42 -11.14 -20.39
N PHE A 83 -8.89 -11.89 -21.38
CA PHE A 83 -10.05 -11.57 -22.20
C PHE A 83 -11.09 -12.70 -22.17
N TRP A 84 -12.35 -12.38 -22.48
CA TRP A 84 -13.44 -13.36 -22.48
C TRP A 84 -13.46 -14.17 -23.78
N GLU A 85 -13.31 -15.49 -23.67
CA GLU A 85 -13.49 -16.42 -24.79
C GLU A 85 -14.87 -17.06 -24.68
N ALA A 86 -15.82 -16.57 -25.48
CA ALA A 86 -17.23 -16.97 -25.42
C ALA A 86 -17.43 -18.45 -25.79
N THR A 87 -16.59 -19.01 -26.66
CA THR A 87 -16.68 -20.42 -27.09
C THR A 87 -16.34 -21.37 -25.96
N LEU A 88 -15.34 -21.01 -25.16
CA LEU A 88 -14.85 -21.80 -24.02
C LEU A 88 -15.51 -21.41 -22.69
N LYS A 89 -16.34 -20.35 -22.69
CA LYS A 89 -17.00 -19.78 -21.50
C LYS A 89 -16.01 -19.51 -20.35
N MET A 90 -14.82 -19.01 -20.67
CA MET A 90 -13.78 -18.73 -19.69
C MET A 90 -12.95 -17.51 -20.07
N CYS A 91 -12.27 -16.91 -19.08
CA CYS A 91 -11.32 -15.84 -19.34
C CYS A 91 -9.94 -16.41 -19.66
N TYR A 92 -9.52 -16.27 -20.92
CA TYR A 92 -8.22 -16.71 -21.41
C TYR A 92 -7.15 -15.63 -21.21
N GLY A 93 -5.88 -16.03 -21.16
CA GLY A 93 -4.77 -15.10 -20.94
C GLY A 93 -4.50 -14.21 -22.14
N CYS A 94 -4.19 -12.94 -21.90
CA CYS A 94 -3.67 -12.05 -22.93
C CYS A 94 -2.30 -12.53 -23.45
N PRO A 95 -1.84 -11.99 -24.61
CA PRO A 95 -0.48 -12.18 -25.08
C PRO A 95 0.55 -11.85 -24.00
N ILE A 96 1.74 -12.45 -24.11
CA ILE A 96 2.82 -12.23 -23.14
C ILE A 96 3.13 -10.73 -22.99
N LEU A 97 3.36 -10.29 -21.74
CA LEU A 97 3.69 -8.89 -21.40
C LEU A 97 2.56 -7.88 -21.69
N CYS A 98 1.33 -8.34 -21.91
CA CYS A 98 0.16 -7.49 -22.13
C CYS A 98 -0.77 -7.45 -20.92
N ASP A 99 -1.20 -6.25 -20.51
CA ASP A 99 -2.15 -6.05 -19.42
C ASP A 99 -3.61 -6.05 -19.89
N GLU A 100 -3.86 -5.56 -21.12
CA GLU A 100 -5.20 -5.44 -21.68
C GLU A 100 -5.23 -5.88 -23.15
N CYS A 101 -6.14 -6.77 -23.50
CA CYS A 101 -6.30 -7.32 -24.85
C CYS A 101 -7.78 -7.59 -25.14
N ASP A 102 -8.14 -7.69 -26.42
CA ASP A 102 -9.48 -8.14 -26.86
C ASP A 102 -9.49 -9.64 -27.21
N ASN A 103 -8.33 -10.18 -27.57
CA ASN A 103 -8.10 -11.57 -27.95
C ASN A 103 -6.61 -11.91 -27.82
N ASP A 104 -6.26 -13.16 -28.15
CA ASP A 104 -4.89 -13.70 -28.16
C ASP A 104 -3.99 -13.10 -29.27
N LEU A 105 -4.55 -12.28 -30.15
CA LEU A 105 -3.87 -11.58 -31.25
C LEU A 105 -3.94 -10.05 -31.09
N SER A 106 -4.22 -9.53 -29.90
CA SER A 106 -4.27 -8.08 -29.67
C SER A 106 -3.67 -7.71 -28.33
N CYS A 107 -3.06 -6.53 -28.29
CA CYS A 107 -2.63 -5.92 -27.04
C CYS A 107 -2.91 -4.43 -27.11
N LYS A 108 -3.77 -3.95 -26.21
CA LYS A 108 -4.12 -2.54 -26.05
C LYS A 108 -3.06 -1.84 -25.22
N THR A 109 -2.74 -2.41 -24.07
CA THR A 109 -1.88 -1.82 -23.06
C THR A 109 -0.85 -2.86 -22.62
N CYS A 110 0.43 -2.49 -22.68
CA CYS A 110 1.52 -3.35 -22.21
C CYS A 110 1.69 -3.26 -20.69
N MET A 111 2.27 -4.31 -20.10
CA MET A 111 2.67 -4.30 -18.70
C MET A 111 3.60 -3.13 -18.37
N GLN A 112 3.65 -2.73 -17.09
CA GLN A 112 4.54 -1.65 -16.63
C GLN A 112 5.99 -1.88 -17.08
N ASN A 113 6.66 -0.82 -17.55
CA ASN A 113 8.01 -0.83 -18.14
C ASN A 113 8.12 -1.44 -19.55
N TYR A 114 7.01 -1.74 -20.21
CA TYR A 114 6.99 -2.20 -21.60
C TYR A 114 6.18 -1.25 -22.47
N TYR A 115 6.54 -1.15 -23.75
CA TYR A 115 5.80 -0.37 -24.74
C TYR A 115 5.40 -1.21 -25.94
N LYS A 116 4.29 -0.83 -26.56
CA LYS A 116 3.69 -1.52 -27.70
C LYS A 116 4.39 -1.11 -29.00
N ILE A 117 4.85 -2.08 -29.78
CA ILE A 117 5.24 -1.84 -31.17
C ILE A 117 4.01 -2.06 -32.06
N SER A 118 3.62 -1.02 -32.80
CA SER A 118 2.37 -0.96 -33.58
C SER A 118 2.17 -2.06 -34.63
N LEU A 119 3.21 -2.83 -34.98
CA LEU A 119 3.15 -3.80 -36.07
C LEU A 119 2.83 -5.24 -35.65
N ASN A 120 3.05 -5.65 -34.40
CA ASN A 120 3.11 -7.09 -34.09
C ASN A 120 2.57 -7.51 -32.70
N ILE A 121 1.76 -6.68 -32.02
CA ILE A 121 1.20 -6.99 -30.69
C ILE A 121 2.29 -7.14 -29.60
N LYS A 122 3.58 -7.04 -29.98
CA LYS A 122 4.73 -7.24 -29.11
C LYS A 122 4.92 -6.03 -28.21
N CYS A 123 4.84 -6.29 -26.91
CA CYS A 123 5.33 -5.42 -25.88
C CYS A 123 6.82 -5.69 -25.69
N ILE A 124 7.63 -4.63 -25.75
CA ILE A 124 9.08 -4.74 -25.51
C ILE A 124 9.50 -3.83 -24.37
N ALA A 125 10.54 -4.23 -23.66
CA ALA A 125 10.99 -3.52 -22.48
C ALA A 125 11.52 -2.13 -22.86
N CYS A 126 11.19 -1.14 -22.03
CA CYS A 126 11.83 0.16 -22.07
C CYS A 126 13.30 0.07 -21.65
N SER A 127 14.05 1.15 -21.90
CA SER A 127 15.44 1.27 -21.45
C SER A 127 15.56 1.20 -19.92
N LEU A 128 16.77 0.87 -19.44
CA LEU A 128 17.05 0.72 -18.02
C LEU A 128 16.64 1.99 -17.23
N GLY A 129 15.95 1.79 -16.11
CA GLY A 129 15.48 2.89 -15.27
C GLY A 129 14.24 3.62 -15.80
N CYS A 130 13.75 3.28 -16.99
CA CYS A 130 12.53 3.85 -17.56
C CYS A 130 11.29 3.06 -17.13
N SER A 131 10.21 3.76 -16.77
CA SER A 131 8.92 3.17 -16.38
C SER A 131 7.88 3.16 -17.51
N ASP A 132 7.98 4.11 -18.44
CA ASP A 132 7.14 4.24 -19.62
C ASP A 132 7.93 4.94 -20.72
N CYS A 133 7.82 4.49 -21.97
CA CYS A 133 8.64 4.97 -23.09
C CYS A 133 7.87 4.97 -24.42
N TYR A 134 8.27 5.87 -25.31
CA TYR A 134 7.81 5.88 -26.71
C TYR A 134 8.59 4.91 -27.58
N SER A 135 9.86 4.68 -27.22
CA SER A 135 10.75 3.71 -27.85
C SER A 135 11.82 3.23 -26.87
N THR A 136 12.64 2.27 -27.28
CA THR A 136 13.82 1.85 -26.51
C THR A 136 14.84 2.97 -26.26
N SER A 137 14.77 4.07 -27.02
CA SER A 137 15.70 5.22 -26.92
C SER A 137 15.01 6.53 -26.52
N ASP A 138 13.70 6.51 -26.25
CA ASP A 138 12.96 7.71 -25.85
C ASP A 138 12.03 7.42 -24.68
N CYS A 139 12.57 7.66 -23.48
CA CYS A 139 11.85 7.48 -22.24
C CYS A 139 10.87 8.63 -21.97
N LYS A 140 9.66 8.29 -21.51
CA LYS A 140 8.64 9.25 -21.11
C LYS A 140 8.72 9.56 -19.62
N PHE A 141 8.82 8.51 -18.79
CA PHE A 141 8.90 8.62 -17.34
C PHE A 141 9.98 7.68 -16.78
N CYS A 142 10.75 8.19 -15.83
CA CYS A 142 11.74 7.39 -15.11
C CYS A 142 11.14 6.74 -13.87
N ARG A 143 11.69 5.58 -13.48
CA ARG A 143 11.35 4.90 -12.24
C ARG A 143 11.79 5.74 -11.02
N PRO A 144 11.20 5.52 -9.83
CA PRO A 144 11.72 6.10 -8.59
C PRO A 144 13.22 5.85 -8.43
N GLY A 145 13.94 6.86 -7.97
CA GLY A 145 15.40 6.87 -7.86
C GLY A 145 16.14 7.15 -9.17
N TYR A 146 15.45 7.57 -10.24
CA TYR A 146 16.03 8.01 -11.51
C TYR A 146 15.43 9.34 -11.97
N TYR A 147 16.20 10.12 -12.73
CA TYR A 147 15.78 11.37 -13.34
C TYR A 147 16.02 11.34 -14.85
N ILE A 148 15.25 12.14 -15.58
CA ILE A 148 15.25 12.16 -17.04
C ILE A 148 16.36 13.08 -17.58
N VAL A 149 17.10 12.60 -18.57
CA VAL A 149 18.19 13.33 -19.26
C VAL A 149 18.04 13.14 -20.77
N GLY A 150 18.55 14.09 -21.55
CA GLY A 150 18.56 14.03 -23.01
C GLY A 150 17.62 15.05 -23.65
N THR A 151 17.40 14.90 -24.95
CA THR A 151 16.56 15.78 -25.76
C THR A 151 15.31 15.04 -26.25
N VAL A 152 14.30 15.77 -26.74
CA VAL A 152 13.07 15.18 -27.28
C VAL A 152 13.41 14.13 -28.35
N GLY A 153 12.88 12.91 -28.20
CA GLY A 153 13.19 11.77 -29.09
C GLY A 153 14.42 10.94 -28.69
N ALA A 154 15.19 11.38 -27.70
CA ALA A 154 16.40 10.73 -27.22
C ALA A 154 16.57 10.88 -25.69
N LYS A 155 15.50 10.66 -24.93
CA LYS A 155 15.50 10.75 -23.47
C LYS A 155 15.83 9.41 -22.82
N TYR A 156 16.66 9.45 -21.78
CA TYR A 156 17.05 8.29 -20.98
C TYR A 156 17.04 8.64 -19.50
N CYS A 157 17.08 7.60 -18.66
CA CYS A 157 17.02 7.73 -17.22
C CYS A 157 18.39 7.54 -16.58
N THR A 158 18.81 8.51 -15.80
CA THR A 158 20.05 8.45 -15.02
C THR A 158 19.70 8.28 -13.55
N LYS A 159 20.48 7.48 -12.81
CA LYS A 159 20.21 7.20 -11.40
C LYS A 159 20.44 8.45 -10.55
N CYS A 160 19.56 8.70 -9.59
CA CYS A 160 19.76 9.69 -8.55
C CYS A 160 20.95 9.33 -7.65
N ALA A 161 21.36 10.29 -6.80
CA ALA A 161 22.33 10.05 -5.74
C ALA A 161 21.93 8.87 -4.83
N SER A 162 22.91 8.27 -4.15
CA SER A 162 22.67 7.13 -3.26
C SER A 162 21.58 7.41 -2.22
N ASN A 163 20.67 6.45 -2.05
CA ASN A 163 19.50 6.48 -1.15
C ASN A 163 18.49 7.61 -1.42
N CYS A 164 18.57 8.25 -2.59
CA CYS A 164 17.58 9.19 -3.07
C CYS A 164 16.42 8.46 -3.76
N ASP A 165 15.18 8.84 -3.45
CA ASP A 165 13.97 8.30 -4.04
C ASP A 165 13.43 9.18 -5.19
N SER A 166 13.66 10.49 -5.13
CA SER A 166 13.34 11.42 -6.22
C SER A 166 14.38 12.55 -6.32
N CYS A 167 14.77 12.88 -7.54
CA CYS A 167 15.72 13.95 -7.83
C CYS A 167 15.40 14.61 -9.19
N ASN A 168 15.87 15.85 -9.37
CA ASN A 168 15.81 16.56 -10.65
C ASN A 168 17.13 16.49 -11.43
N ASP A 169 18.22 16.20 -10.73
CA ASP A 169 19.57 16.07 -11.27
C ASP A 169 20.40 15.09 -10.42
N GLY A 170 21.63 14.79 -10.85
CA GLY A 170 22.51 13.84 -10.17
C GLY A 170 23.18 14.38 -8.89
N SER A 171 22.93 15.64 -8.51
CA SER A 171 23.63 16.37 -7.45
C SER A 171 22.73 16.88 -6.33
N SER A 172 21.41 16.83 -6.53
CA SER A 172 20.39 17.23 -5.56
C SER A 172 19.35 16.12 -5.40
N CYS A 173 18.93 15.86 -4.16
CA CYS A 173 17.81 14.96 -3.89
C CYS A 173 16.63 15.76 -3.36
N THR A 174 15.44 15.54 -3.93
CA THR A 174 14.21 16.22 -3.48
C THR A 174 13.45 15.38 -2.47
N ILE A 175 13.57 14.05 -2.54
CA ILE A 175 12.97 13.11 -1.59
C ILE A 175 13.95 11.96 -1.36
N CYS A 176 14.44 11.83 -0.14
CA CYS A 176 15.23 10.67 0.27
C CYS A 176 14.30 9.47 0.53
N LYS A 177 14.85 8.26 0.42
CA LYS A 177 14.13 7.04 0.85
C LYS A 177 13.74 7.11 2.33
N PRO A 178 12.74 6.33 2.77
CA PRO A 178 12.40 6.24 4.19
C PRO A 178 13.65 5.98 5.05
N ASP A 179 13.74 6.66 6.20
CA ASP A 179 14.84 6.57 7.17
C ASP A 179 16.15 7.29 6.74
N PHE A 180 16.10 8.07 5.66
CA PHE A 180 17.22 8.89 5.19
C PHE A 180 16.87 10.38 5.09
N TYR A 181 17.89 11.23 5.24
CA TYR A 181 17.82 12.67 5.12
C TYR A 181 18.88 13.21 4.17
N TRP A 182 18.60 14.34 3.53
CA TRP A 182 19.48 14.97 2.57
C TRP A 182 20.64 15.67 3.26
N LYS A 183 21.85 15.17 3.03
CA LYS A 183 23.09 15.79 3.50
C LYS A 183 23.76 16.53 2.36
N SER A 184 23.44 17.81 2.23
CA SER A 184 23.92 18.69 1.15
C SER A 184 25.46 18.74 1.06
N SER A 185 26.16 18.67 2.20
CA SER A 185 27.63 18.69 2.27
C SER A 185 28.29 17.52 1.54
N SER A 186 27.66 16.35 1.56
CA SER A 186 28.14 15.13 0.90
C SER A 186 27.34 14.77 -0.35
N LYS A 187 26.31 15.56 -0.70
CA LYS A 187 25.37 15.34 -1.82
C LYS A 187 24.79 13.92 -1.86
N VAL A 188 24.46 13.37 -0.69
CA VAL A 188 23.86 12.04 -0.54
C VAL A 188 22.73 12.07 0.48
N CYS A 189 21.82 11.11 0.37
CA CYS A 189 20.87 10.82 1.43
C CYS A 189 21.58 9.97 2.50
N ALA A 190 21.86 10.56 3.65
CA ALA A 190 22.47 9.90 4.80
C ALA A 190 21.40 9.24 5.66
N THR A 191 21.71 8.12 6.30
CA THR A 191 20.76 7.41 7.16
C THR A 191 20.58 8.18 8.47
N CYS A 192 19.35 8.20 9.00
CA CYS A 192 19.07 8.65 10.37
C CYS A 192 19.61 7.66 11.43
N GLY A 193 20.13 6.50 11.02
CA GLY A 193 20.69 5.50 11.92
C GLY A 193 19.60 4.75 12.68
N SER A 194 19.79 4.59 13.98
CA SER A 194 18.86 3.90 14.88
C SER A 194 18.44 4.82 16.04
N ASN A 195 17.43 4.40 16.80
CA ASN A 195 16.90 5.08 17.97
C ASN A 195 16.26 6.45 17.68
N TRP A 196 15.70 6.61 16.48
CA TRP A 196 14.95 7.80 16.08
C TRP A 196 13.45 7.49 16.09
N ILE A 197 12.65 8.46 16.55
CA ILE A 197 11.19 8.45 16.44
C ILE A 197 10.77 9.15 15.14
N LYS A 198 11.48 10.21 14.76
CA LYS A 198 11.18 11.00 13.55
C LYS A 198 12.44 11.39 12.79
N CYS A 199 12.55 10.91 11.56
CA CYS A 199 13.56 11.29 10.59
C CYS A 199 12.96 12.29 9.59
N ASP A 200 13.48 13.51 9.56
CA ASP A 200 13.09 14.58 8.66
C ASP A 200 14.04 14.67 7.47
N HIS A 201 13.50 14.91 6.27
CA HIS A 201 14.28 14.94 5.04
C HIS A 201 15.41 15.99 5.06
N ASN A 202 15.19 17.17 5.66
CA ASN A 202 16.18 18.26 5.61
C ASN A 202 17.06 18.31 6.87
N ASN A 203 16.51 17.88 8.00
CA ASN A 203 17.12 18.09 9.31
C ASN A 203 17.67 16.80 9.95
N GLY A 204 17.48 15.64 9.30
CA GLY A 204 17.83 14.35 9.90
C GLY A 204 16.92 14.03 11.08
N CYS A 205 17.47 13.46 12.14
CA CYS A 205 16.69 13.10 13.33
C CYS A 205 16.14 14.37 14.00
N THR A 206 14.83 14.42 14.19
CA THR A 206 14.15 15.53 14.90
C THR A 206 13.53 15.08 16.23
N SER A 207 13.41 13.77 16.44
CA SER A 207 12.98 13.17 17.71
C SER A 207 13.63 11.81 17.85
N CYS A 208 14.09 11.48 19.06
CA CYS A 208 14.80 10.24 19.37
C CYS A 208 14.04 9.42 20.43
N ASP A 209 14.34 8.12 20.50
CA ASP A 209 13.84 7.24 21.55
C ASP A 209 14.35 7.70 22.93
N PRO A 210 13.65 7.34 24.03
CA PRO A 210 14.11 7.63 25.38
C PRO A 210 15.57 7.20 25.62
N GLY A 211 16.36 8.11 26.18
CA GLY A 211 17.80 7.94 26.41
C GLY A 211 18.73 8.32 25.26
N TYR A 212 18.18 8.86 24.17
CA TYR A 212 18.93 9.42 23.05
C TYR A 212 18.58 10.89 22.82
N ILE A 213 19.57 11.68 22.42
CA ILE A 213 19.41 13.09 22.04
C ILE A 213 19.81 13.31 20.59
N VAL A 214 19.21 14.33 19.95
CA VAL A 214 19.60 14.76 18.61
C VAL A 214 20.94 15.49 18.69
N ALA A 215 21.97 14.93 18.06
CA ALA A 215 23.31 15.53 17.97
C ALA A 215 23.94 15.23 16.60
N ASN A 216 24.30 16.28 15.86
CA ASN A 216 24.75 16.22 14.46
C ASN A 216 23.75 15.44 13.59
N GLU A 217 22.49 15.87 13.61
CA GLU A 217 21.39 15.31 12.82
C GLU A 217 21.08 13.81 13.08
N LEU A 218 21.69 13.20 14.11
CA LEU A 218 21.56 11.79 14.47
C LEU A 218 21.17 11.64 15.94
N CYS A 219 20.51 10.53 16.26
CA CYS A 219 20.25 10.14 17.64
C CYS A 219 21.52 9.52 18.24
N LYS A 220 22.06 10.17 19.27
CA LYS A 220 23.22 9.69 20.03
C LYS A 220 22.80 9.41 21.47
N PRO A 221 23.38 8.39 22.12
CA PRO A 221 23.11 8.16 23.54
C PRO A 221 23.50 9.41 24.31
N CYS A 222 22.73 9.74 25.37
CA CYS A 222 23.18 10.77 26.31
C CYS A 222 24.61 10.41 26.77
N PRO A 223 25.59 11.34 26.68
CA PRO A 223 26.92 11.08 27.19
C PRO A 223 26.83 10.71 28.68
N GLU A 224 27.74 9.84 29.15
CA GLU A 224 27.84 9.54 30.58
C GLU A 224 27.88 10.87 31.34
N LEU A 225 26.84 11.03 32.14
CA LEU A 225 26.29 12.31 32.53
C LEU A 225 27.37 13.06 33.34
N GLY A 226 27.87 14.16 32.78
CA GLY A 226 28.61 15.16 33.52
C GLY A 226 27.66 16.29 33.94
N SER A 227 28.03 17.02 35.00
CA SER A 227 27.22 18.12 35.54
C SER A 227 26.89 19.25 34.55
N GLY A 228 27.57 19.32 33.39
CA GLY A 228 27.37 20.35 32.37
C GLY A 228 26.30 20.04 31.32
N ASP A 229 25.99 18.76 31.08
CA ASP A 229 25.15 18.35 29.94
C ASP A 229 23.79 17.79 30.35
N CYS A 230 23.57 17.66 31.66
CA CYS A 230 22.39 17.02 32.25
C CYS A 230 21.08 17.67 31.81
N SER A 231 21.03 19.01 31.75
CA SER A 231 19.86 19.78 31.31
C SER A 231 19.43 19.54 29.85
N TYR A 232 20.24 18.84 29.03
CA TYR A 232 19.92 18.55 27.63
C TYR A 232 19.24 17.19 27.42
N CYS A 233 19.23 16.28 28.41
CA CYS A 233 18.44 15.05 28.37
C CYS A 233 17.04 15.39 28.88
N ARG A 234 16.05 15.50 27.99
CA ARG A 234 14.76 16.15 28.28
C ARG A 234 13.59 15.19 28.12
N ASP A 235 13.69 14.01 28.71
CA ASP A 235 12.61 13.02 28.79
C ASP A 235 12.29 12.64 30.24
N GLU A 236 11.09 12.15 30.49
CA GLU A 236 10.50 11.81 31.79
C GLU A 236 11.30 10.76 32.58
N THR A 237 12.24 10.05 31.93
CA THR A 237 13.05 8.99 32.52
C THR A 237 14.55 9.29 32.57
N MET A 238 15.00 10.39 31.99
CA MET A 238 16.41 10.79 32.00
C MET A 238 16.52 12.30 32.12
N GLY A 239 16.44 12.81 33.36
CA GLY A 239 17.38 13.84 33.80
C GLY A 239 17.12 15.29 33.44
N ARG A 240 16.23 16.01 34.14
CA ARG A 240 16.12 17.48 34.04
C ARG A 240 17.13 18.22 34.93
N GLU A 241 17.62 17.58 35.99
CA GLU A 241 18.56 18.18 36.95
C GLU A 241 19.68 17.20 37.33
N TRP A 242 20.89 17.73 37.53
CA TRP A 242 22.05 16.92 37.95
C TRP A 242 22.02 16.69 39.46
N ASP A 243 21.88 15.44 39.88
CA ASP A 243 22.05 15.05 41.28
C ASP A 243 23.53 14.87 41.61
N THR A 244 24.07 15.83 42.36
CA THR A 244 25.46 15.81 42.83
C THR A 244 25.77 14.66 43.80
N ALA A 245 24.77 14.08 44.48
CA ALA A 245 24.96 13.01 45.44
C ALA A 245 25.08 11.63 44.79
N SER A 246 24.24 11.35 43.79
CA SER A 246 24.28 10.09 43.03
C SER A 246 25.18 10.17 41.79
N GLN A 247 25.61 11.37 41.39
CA GLN A 247 26.28 11.64 40.12
C GLN A 247 25.45 11.15 38.92
N THR A 248 24.14 11.36 38.98
CA THR A 248 23.20 10.99 37.91
C THR A 248 22.25 12.14 37.59
N CYS A 249 21.59 12.09 36.44
CA CYS A 249 20.53 13.04 36.12
C CYS A 249 19.16 12.51 36.56
N LEU A 250 18.38 13.36 37.23
CA LEU A 250 17.01 13.10 37.71
C LEU A 250 15.95 13.78 36.86
#